data_AF-A0A7W5J7Y6-F1
#
_entry.id   AF-A0A7W5J7Y6-F1
#
_cell.length_a   1.000
_cell.length_b   1.000
_cell.length_c   1.000
_cell.angle_alpha   90.00
_cell.angle_beta   90.00
_cell.angle_gamma   90.00
#
_symmetry.space_group_name_H-M   'P 1'
#
loop_
_entity.id
_entity.type
_entity.pdbx_description
1 polymer ?
#
loop_
_entity_poly.entity_id
_entity_poly.type
_entity_poly.pdbx_seq_one_letter_code
_entity_poly.pdbx_strand_id
1 'polypeptide(L)'
;MVYAFLASVLIFAAVVMLHVQHSRVGDRLLQRSFEGLRFPAGTGTLRVDEITVVKRVTHEVSRHSDHAPLAAFWYCVGPGPNYYVAVAEYQRNGWRSGRYQWVVRPIDEERMRGALGGDPDALHAAFGDHVEGVLRA
;
A
#
# COMPACT_ATOMS: atom_id res chain seq x y z
N MET A 1 -36.88 9.61 -25.92
CA MET A 1 -36.55 8.95 -24.64
C MET A 1 -35.31 8.06 -24.71
N VAL A 2 -35.13 7.21 -25.73
CA VAL A 2 -33.97 6.29 -25.84
C VAL A 2 -32.60 7.00 -25.86
N TYR A 3 -32.49 8.14 -26.54
CA TYR A 3 -31.25 8.91 -26.63
C TYR A 3 -30.76 9.47 -25.28
N ALA A 4 -31.68 9.87 -24.39
CA ALA A 4 -31.32 10.37 -23.06
C ALA A 4 -30.77 9.27 -22.15
N PHE A 5 -31.27 8.03 -22.33
CA PHE A 5 -30.82 6.86 -21.58
C PHE A 5 -29.45 6.36 -22.04
N LEU A 6 -29.16 6.43 -23.35
CA LEU A 6 -27.83 6.12 -23.88
C LEU A 6 -26.78 7.16 -23.45
N ALA A 7 -27.17 8.44 -23.43
CA ALA A 7 -26.29 9.51 -22.96
C ALA A 7 -25.94 9.37 -21.47
N SER A 8 -26.90 9.02 -20.62
CA SER A 8 -26.64 8.82 -19.18
C SER A 8 -25.74 7.62 -18.89
N VAL A 9 -25.91 6.50 -19.63
CA VAL A 9 -25.03 5.32 -19.52
C VAL A 9 -23.60 5.64 -19.95
N LEU A 10 -23.42 6.40 -21.04
CA LEU A 10 -22.10 6.83 -21.51
C LEU A 10 -21.40 7.76 -20.50
N ILE A 11 -22.13 8.71 -19.93
CA ILE A 11 -21.60 9.62 -18.90
C ILE A 11 -21.21 8.83 -17.65
N PHE A 12 -22.07 7.90 -17.21
CA PHE A 12 -21.79 7.07 -16.04
C PHE A 12 -20.54 6.19 -16.27
N ALA A 13 -20.43 5.55 -17.42
CA ALA A 13 -19.25 4.75 -17.79
C ALA A 13 -17.98 5.60 -17.86
N ALA A 14 -18.06 6.82 -18.39
CA ALA A 14 -16.93 7.75 -18.44
C ALA A 14 -16.49 8.20 -17.03
N VAL A 15 -17.44 8.50 -16.13
CA VAL A 15 -17.14 8.86 -14.74
C VAL A 15 -16.51 7.69 -13.98
N VAL A 16 -17.04 6.47 -14.14
CA VAL A 16 -16.44 5.26 -13.55
C VAL A 16 -15.05 5.01 -14.12
N MET A 17 -14.85 5.16 -15.43
CA MET A 17 -13.53 5.04 -16.05
C MET A 17 -12.56 6.10 -15.55
N LEU A 18 -12.98 7.35 -15.42
CA LEU A 18 -12.15 8.43 -14.86
C LEU A 18 -11.77 8.14 -13.42
N HIS A 19 -12.71 7.65 -12.61
CA HIS A 19 -12.45 7.28 -11.22
C HIS A 19 -11.46 6.12 -11.12
N VAL A 20 -11.63 5.08 -11.95
CA VAL A 20 -10.72 3.92 -12.03
C VAL A 20 -9.36 4.29 -12.61
N GLN A 21 -9.29 5.23 -13.56
CA GLN A 21 -8.01 5.70 -14.10
C GLN A 21 -7.25 6.56 -13.08
N HIS A 22 -7.96 7.41 -12.34
CA HIS A 22 -7.36 8.27 -11.33
C HIS A 22 -6.75 7.44 -10.18
N SER A 23 -7.45 6.39 -9.72
CA SER A 23 -6.90 5.46 -8.73
C SER A 23 -5.67 4.71 -9.27
N ARG A 24 -5.73 4.21 -10.51
CA ARG A 24 -4.60 3.51 -11.15
C ARG A 24 -3.35 4.37 -11.32
N VAL A 25 -3.48 5.67 -11.58
CA VAL A 25 -2.33 6.57 -11.71
C VAL A 25 -1.69 6.84 -10.35
N GLY A 26 -2.51 7.08 -9.32
CA GLY A 26 -2.04 7.22 -7.94
C GLY A 26 -1.29 5.96 -7.47
N ASP A 27 -1.87 4.79 -7.71
CA ASP A 27 -1.29 3.49 -7.34
C ASP A 27 0.06 3.23 -8.02
N ARG A 28 0.20 3.60 -9.31
CA ARG A 28 1.47 3.46 -10.04
C ARG A 28 2.56 4.38 -9.50
N LEU A 29 2.21 5.61 -9.13
CA LEU A 29 3.17 6.55 -8.54
C LEU A 29 3.59 6.09 -7.14
N LEU A 30 2.63 5.63 -6.34
CA LEU A 30 2.85 5.06 -5.02
C LEU A 30 3.77 3.83 -5.11
N GLN A 31 3.47 2.90 -6.01
CA GLN A 31 4.26 1.70 -6.29
C GLN A 31 5.69 2.03 -6.71
N ARG A 32 5.89 2.94 -7.69
CA ARG A 32 7.24 3.35 -8.11
C ARG A 32 8.02 4.01 -6.99
N SER A 33 7.36 4.83 -6.16
CA SER A 33 8.01 5.49 -5.03
C SER A 33 8.40 4.50 -3.93
N PHE A 34 7.61 3.43 -3.76
CA PHE A 34 7.91 2.35 -2.84
C PHE A 34 9.07 1.47 -3.30
N GLU A 35 9.17 1.16 -4.59
CA GLU A 35 10.25 0.35 -5.18
C GLU A 35 11.65 0.95 -4.96
N GLY A 36 11.74 2.27 -4.77
CA GLY A 36 13.00 2.96 -4.45
C GLY A 36 13.41 2.91 -2.97
N LEU A 37 12.60 2.34 -2.09
CA LEU A 37 12.86 2.35 -0.66
C LEU A 37 13.94 1.36 -0.23
N ARG A 38 14.49 1.65 0.96
CA ARG A 38 15.42 0.79 1.67
C ARG A 38 14.87 0.54 3.06
N PHE A 39 14.89 -0.70 3.49
CA PHE A 39 14.39 -1.14 4.78
C PHE A 39 15.55 -1.32 5.74
N PRO A 40 15.46 -0.83 6.98
CA PRO A 40 16.52 -1.05 7.96
C PRO A 40 16.55 -2.52 8.39
N ALA A 41 17.71 -3.17 8.31
CA ALA A 41 17.93 -4.51 8.85
C ALA A 41 19.05 -4.47 9.91
N GLY A 42 19.05 -5.44 10.84
CA GLY A 42 19.95 -5.43 11.99
C GLY A 42 21.43 -5.26 11.66
N THR A 43 21.88 -5.68 10.48
CA THR A 43 23.27 -5.57 10.01
C THR A 43 23.43 -4.77 8.70
N GLY A 44 22.37 -4.12 8.20
CA GLY A 44 22.43 -3.43 6.91
C GLY A 44 21.10 -2.81 6.44
N THR A 45 20.95 -2.65 5.13
CA THR A 45 19.70 -2.18 4.52
C THR A 45 19.20 -3.20 3.51
N LEU A 46 17.96 -3.65 3.68
CA LEU A 46 17.28 -4.51 2.72
C LEU A 46 16.69 -3.69 1.59
N ARG A 47 16.70 -4.27 0.40
CA ARG A 47 16.01 -3.71 -0.76
C ARG A 47 14.56 -4.16 -0.78
N VAL A 48 13.72 -3.42 -1.50
CA VAL A 48 12.29 -3.76 -1.66
C VAL A 48 12.08 -5.14 -2.28
N ASP A 49 12.98 -5.61 -3.14
CA ASP A 49 12.92 -6.95 -3.74
C ASP A 49 13.12 -8.09 -2.73
N GLU A 50 13.68 -7.79 -1.56
CA GLU A 50 13.84 -8.73 -0.44
C GLU A 50 12.66 -8.63 0.55
N ILE A 51 11.66 -7.80 0.27
CA ILE A 51 10.54 -7.50 1.16
C ILE A 51 9.22 -7.94 0.54
N THR A 52 8.46 -8.72 1.29
CA THR A 52 7.10 -9.14 0.93
C THR A 52 6.08 -8.19 1.53
N VAL A 53 5.31 -7.51 0.69
CA VAL A 53 4.18 -6.67 1.14
C VAL A 53 2.96 -7.54 1.36
N VAL A 54 2.58 -7.75 2.62
CA VAL A 54 1.47 -8.65 3.00
C VAL A 54 0.12 -7.94 3.03
N LYS A 55 0.11 -6.62 3.24
CA LYS A 55 -1.12 -5.82 3.25
C LYS A 55 -0.86 -4.39 2.82
N ARG A 56 -1.75 -3.86 1.98
CA ARG A 56 -1.75 -2.47 1.54
C ARG A 56 -3.04 -1.80 1.99
N VAL A 57 -2.92 -0.76 2.77
CA VAL A 57 -4.06 0.05 3.21
C VAL A 57 -3.85 1.46 2.67
N THR A 58 -4.56 1.81 1.62
CA THR A 58 -4.59 3.18 1.09
C THR A 58 -5.82 3.87 1.65
N HIS A 59 -5.64 4.86 2.50
CA HIS A 59 -6.74 5.71 2.95
C HIS A 59 -6.79 6.97 2.09
N GLU A 60 -7.85 7.10 1.31
CA GLU A 60 -8.33 8.41 0.90
C GLU A 60 -8.90 9.08 2.16
N VAL A 61 -8.11 9.94 2.81
CA VAL A 61 -8.61 10.77 3.91
C VAL A 61 -9.63 11.75 3.31
N SER A 62 -10.89 11.33 3.26
CA SER A 62 -11.94 12.03 2.54
C SER A 62 -12.58 13.17 3.33
N ARG A 63 -12.67 14.32 2.65
CA ARG A 63 -13.83 15.25 2.59
C ARG A 63 -14.16 16.12 3.80
N HIS A 64 -13.24 17.00 4.18
CA HIS A 64 -13.65 18.32 4.67
C HIS A 64 -12.73 19.47 4.23
N SER A 65 -11.59 19.15 3.63
CA SER A 65 -10.71 20.09 2.96
C SER A 65 -10.31 19.48 1.62
N ASP A 66 -10.32 20.29 0.56
CA ASP A 66 -9.99 19.90 -0.83
C ASP A 66 -8.57 19.32 -1.03
N HIS A 67 -7.85 18.98 0.04
CA HIS A 67 -6.38 18.96 0.07
C HIS A 67 -5.75 17.92 1.02
N ALA A 68 -6.51 16.98 1.60
CA ALA A 68 -5.91 15.99 2.50
C ALA A 68 -5.05 14.98 1.71
N PRO A 69 -3.77 14.78 2.08
CA PRO A 69 -2.88 13.89 1.35
C PRO A 69 -3.31 12.44 1.51
N LEU A 70 -3.26 11.68 0.41
CA LEU A 70 -3.37 10.22 0.43
C LEU A 70 -2.31 9.66 1.38
N ALA A 71 -2.76 8.98 2.44
CA ALA A 71 -1.88 8.25 3.35
C ALA A 71 -1.97 6.76 3.00
N ALA A 72 -0.83 6.14 2.72
CA ALA A 72 -0.77 4.71 2.45
C ALA A 72 0.04 4.00 3.52
N PHE A 73 -0.50 2.91 4.07
CA PHE A 73 0.14 2.09 5.09
C PHE A 73 0.35 0.70 4.51
N TRP A 74 1.61 0.33 4.28
CA TRP A 74 1.99 -0.95 3.71
C TRP A 74 2.70 -1.78 4.77
N TYR A 75 2.10 -2.91 5.12
CA TYR A 75 2.68 -3.87 6.05
C TYR A 75 3.56 -4.83 5.28
N CYS A 76 4.79 -4.97 5.74
CA CYS A 76 5.86 -5.60 5.02
C CYS A 76 6.59 -6.60 5.92
N VAL A 77 7.01 -7.72 5.33
CA VAL A 77 7.77 -8.78 5.98
C VAL A 77 9.07 -8.94 5.21
N GLY A 78 10.20 -8.82 5.91
CA GLY A 78 11.52 -9.10 5.36
C GLY A 78 11.97 -10.54 5.66
N PRO A 79 13.20 -10.91 5.29
CA PRO A 79 13.73 -12.25 5.54
C PRO A 79 13.84 -12.51 7.05
N GLY A 80 13.33 -13.66 7.51
CA GLY A 80 13.30 -14.01 8.92
C GLY A 80 12.26 -13.19 9.72
N PRO A 81 12.39 -13.06 11.05
CA PRO A 81 11.40 -12.38 11.89
C PRO A 81 11.57 -10.84 11.85
N ASN A 82 11.59 -10.27 10.64
CA ASN A 82 11.74 -8.84 10.41
C ASN A 82 10.44 -8.26 9.87
N TYR A 83 9.76 -7.44 10.68
CA TYR A 83 8.46 -6.87 10.34
C TYR A 83 8.55 -5.35 10.24
N TYR A 84 7.85 -4.78 9.26
CA TYR A 84 7.88 -3.36 8.98
C TYR A 84 6.50 -2.81 8.66
N VAL A 85 6.32 -1.53 8.97
CA VAL A 85 5.26 -0.71 8.40
C VAL A 85 5.90 0.44 7.62
N ALA A 86 5.54 0.55 6.35
CA ALA A 86 5.91 1.65 5.48
C ALA A 86 4.71 2.59 5.37
N VAL A 87 4.89 3.83 5.82
CA VAL A 87 3.86 4.86 5.77
C VAL A 87 4.24 5.87 4.70
N ALA A 88 3.40 6.02 3.68
CA ALA A 88 3.52 7.05 2.67
C ALA A 88 2.63 8.24 3.02
N GLU A 89 3.21 9.42 2.96
CA GLU A 89 2.49 10.68 3.03
C GLU A 89 2.74 11.48 1.74
N TYR A 90 1.66 11.92 1.10
CA TYR A 90 1.80 12.78 -0.07
C TYR A 90 2.17 14.21 0.36
N GLN A 91 3.39 14.64 0.07
CA GLN A 91 3.81 16.02 0.27
C GLN A 91 3.63 16.82 -1.02
N ARG A 92 2.78 17.84 -0.95
CA ARG A 92 2.56 18.78 -2.04
C ARG A 92 3.69 19.82 -2.06
N ASN A 93 4.47 19.83 -3.14
CA ASN A 93 5.49 20.84 -3.41
C ASN A 93 4.92 21.85 -4.43
N GLY A 94 4.10 22.79 -3.97
CA GLY A 94 3.49 23.84 -4.80
C GLY A 94 2.19 23.43 -5.52
N TRP A 95 1.70 24.26 -6.45
CA TRP A 95 0.37 24.07 -7.08
C TRP A 95 0.28 22.76 -7.87
N ARG A 96 1.28 22.43 -8.68
CA ARG A 96 1.21 21.36 -9.70
C ARG A 96 2.03 20.11 -9.40
N SER A 97 2.80 20.08 -8.32
CA SER A 97 3.69 18.95 -8.03
C SER A 97 3.57 18.51 -6.58
N GLY A 98 3.72 17.21 -6.37
CA GLY A 98 3.91 16.61 -5.07
C GLY A 98 4.63 15.28 -5.22
N ARG A 99 5.10 14.75 -4.10
CA ARG A 99 5.82 13.49 -4.03
C ARG A 99 5.34 12.72 -2.81
N TYR A 100 5.38 11.39 -2.88
CA TYR A 100 5.22 10.56 -1.70
C TYR A 100 6.53 10.55 -0.92
N GLN A 101 6.47 10.96 0.34
CA GLN A 101 7.53 10.71 1.30
C GLN A 101 7.16 9.47 2.12
N TRP A 102 8.10 8.53 2.18
CA TRP A 102 7.91 7.29 2.92
C TRP A 102 8.69 7.32 4.23
N VAL A 103 8.08 6.77 5.27
CA VAL A 103 8.72 6.47 6.55
C VAL A 103 8.55 4.99 6.81
N VAL A 104 9.66 4.26 6.83
CA VAL A 104 9.68 2.84 7.18
C VAL A 104 10.01 2.72 8.66
N ARG A 105 9.17 1.98 9.40
CA ARG A 105 9.40 1.69 10.81
C ARG A 105 9.42 0.18 11.04
N PRO A 106 10.46 -0.36 11.70
CA PRO A 106 10.42 -1.73 12.18
C PRO A 106 9.32 -1.83 13.25
N ILE A 107 8.61 -2.95 13.24
CA ILE A 107 7.60 -3.29 14.24
C ILE A 107 7.88 -4.70 14.76
N ASP A 108 7.34 -5.01 15.93
CA ASP A 108 7.36 -6.37 16.45
C ASP A 108 6.24 -7.23 15.83
N GLU A 109 6.36 -8.53 16.07
CA GLU A 109 5.43 -9.55 15.61
C GLU A 109 4.01 -9.34 16.18
N GLU A 110 3.92 -8.94 17.45
CA GLU A 110 2.64 -8.71 18.14
C GLU A 110 1.86 -7.57 17.48
N ARG A 111 2.53 -6.45 17.18
CA ARG A 111 1.95 -5.31 16.46
C ARG A 111 1.58 -5.68 15.03
N MET A 112 2.38 -6.50 14.35
CA MET A 112 2.04 -7.02 13.03
C MET A 112 0.77 -7.89 13.08
N ARG A 113 0.68 -8.84 14.03
CA ARG A 113 -0.52 -9.66 14.22
C ARG A 113 -1.75 -8.82 14.55
N GLY A 114 -1.60 -7.82 15.42
CA GLY A 114 -2.69 -6.90 15.76
C GLY A 114 -3.20 -6.13 14.53
N ALA A 115 -2.30 -5.66 13.67
CA ALA A 115 -2.66 -4.93 12.45
C ALA A 115 -3.33 -5.81 11.38
N LEU A 116 -2.96 -7.10 11.34
CA LEU A 116 -3.50 -8.08 10.41
C LEU A 116 -4.67 -8.89 10.97
N GLY A 117 -5.05 -8.71 12.25
CA GLY A 117 -6.05 -9.53 12.94
C GLY A 117 -7.42 -9.61 12.27
N GLY A 118 -7.80 -8.60 11.48
CA GLY A 118 -9.04 -8.60 10.68
C GLY A 118 -8.90 -9.15 9.26
N ASP A 119 -7.74 -9.70 8.90
CA ASP A 119 -7.36 -10.10 7.54
C ASP A 119 -6.61 -11.45 7.58
N PRO A 120 -7.36 -12.57 7.55
CA PRO A 120 -6.79 -13.91 7.71
C PRO A 120 -5.83 -14.28 6.57
N ASP A 121 -6.07 -13.77 5.35
CA ASP A 121 -5.19 -13.99 4.20
C ASP A 121 -3.85 -13.27 4.39
N ALA A 122 -3.87 -12.02 4.87
CA ALA A 122 -2.64 -11.30 5.17
C ALA A 122 -1.87 -11.90 6.36
N LEU A 123 -2.58 -12.43 7.38
CA LEU A 123 -1.96 -13.19 8.47
C LEU A 123 -1.26 -14.45 7.95
N HIS A 124 -1.90 -15.19 7.05
CA HIS A 124 -1.30 -16.37 6.44
C HIS A 124 -0.11 -15.98 5.54
N ALA A 125 -0.19 -14.89 4.79
CA ALA A 125 0.94 -14.39 3.99
C ALA A 125 2.13 -13.94 4.86
N ALA A 126 1.87 -13.42 6.07
CA ALA A 126 2.92 -12.95 6.98
C ALA A 126 3.53 -14.06 7.86
N PHE A 127 2.75 -15.06 8.24
CA PHE A 127 3.15 -16.07 9.25
C PHE A 127 2.96 -17.52 8.81
N GLY A 128 2.31 -17.75 7.67
CA GLY A 128 1.84 -19.07 7.24
C GLY A 128 2.94 -20.02 6.77
N ASP A 129 4.08 -19.52 6.29
CA ASP A 129 5.13 -20.34 5.64
C ASP A 129 6.57 -20.00 6.07
N HIS A 130 6.79 -19.58 7.31
CA HIS A 130 8.11 -19.72 7.95
C HIS A 130 8.18 -21.00 8.79
N VAL A 131 7.85 -22.13 8.16
CA VAL A 131 8.32 -23.45 8.59
C VAL A 131 9.62 -23.74 7.84
N GLU A 132 10.71 -23.09 8.25
CA GLU A 132 12.02 -23.70 8.07
C GLU A 132 12.06 -24.94 8.97
N GLY A 133 11.89 -26.13 8.38
CA GLY A 133 12.30 -27.38 9.00
C GLY A 133 11.22 -28.34 9.49
N VAL A 134 10.14 -28.59 8.73
CA VAL A 134 9.46 -29.88 8.84
C VAL A 134 10.19 -30.88 7.94
N LEU A 135 11.11 -31.61 8.59
CA LEU A 135 11.58 -32.97 8.30
C LEU A 135 11.55 -33.41 6.83
N ARG A 136 12.74 -33.43 6.21
CA ARG A 136 13.03 -34.51 5.25
C ARG A 136 12.94 -35.83 6.00
N ALA A 137 11.91 -36.62 5.70
CA ALA A 137 11.92 -38.07 5.89
C ALA A 137 12.46 -38.72 4.62
#